data_AF-A0A257A5H5-F1
#
_entry.id   AF-A0A257A5H5-F1
#
_cell.length_a   1.000
_cell.length_b   1.000
_cell.length_c   1.000
_cell.angle_alpha   90.00
_cell.angle_beta   90.00
_cell.angle_gamma   90.00
#
_symmetry.space_group_name_H-M   'P 1'
#
loop_
_entity.id
_entity.type
_entity.pdbx_description
1 polymer ?
#
loop_
_entity_poly.entity_id
_entity_poly.type
_entity_poly.pdbx_seq_one_letter_code
_entity_poly.pdbx_strand_id
1 'polypeptide(L)'
;MKTSRVSLLIIVIFVILIGLMIFQPSYNVPSGRCSETAQTKGNIRFYIYGSIGCPACRNVEKLLRENFKEAEVIFYELSSSGEYVKNFYSIYEIIGEAANETLIPYTPLIGVFVGDKLVSIVVGFQPLGFWKNMVASSPKDYVVAFYPKNGDMETIVISNSETIRLLEQLFSGKG
;
A
#
# COMPACT_ATOMS: atom_id res chain seq x y z
N MET A 1 50.51 -46.76 -29.48
CA MET A 1 50.71 -45.51 -28.69
C MET A 1 50.12 -45.71 -27.31
N LYS A 2 50.97 -45.74 -26.26
CA LYS A 2 50.52 -45.81 -24.86
C LYS A 2 50.00 -44.44 -24.45
N THR A 3 48.69 -44.26 -24.38
CA THR A 3 48.08 -43.07 -23.78
C THR A 3 48.43 -43.05 -22.29
N SER A 4 49.21 -42.06 -21.87
CA SER A 4 49.59 -41.86 -20.47
C SER A 4 48.33 -41.65 -19.61
N ARG A 5 48.31 -42.18 -18.38
CA ARG A 5 47.19 -42.04 -17.44
C ARG A 5 46.76 -40.58 -17.24
N VAL A 6 47.70 -39.64 -17.39
CA VAL A 6 47.47 -38.20 -17.35
C VAL A 6 46.64 -37.70 -18.55
N SER A 7 46.90 -38.25 -19.74
CA SER A 7 46.17 -37.92 -20.97
C SER A 7 44.73 -38.46 -20.93
N LEU A 8 44.53 -39.64 -20.34
CA LEU A 8 43.19 -40.19 -20.13
C LEU A 8 42.37 -39.33 -19.14
N LEU A 9 43.01 -38.86 -18.06
CA LEU A 9 42.38 -37.99 -17.05
C LEU A 9 41.96 -36.64 -17.63
N ILE A 10 42.80 -36.03 -18.47
CA ILE A 10 42.47 -34.75 -19.12
C ILE A 10 41.28 -34.90 -20.07
N ILE A 11 41.21 -36.00 -20.83
CA ILE A 11 40.08 -36.29 -21.73
C ILE A 11 38.78 -36.50 -20.93
N VAL A 12 38.84 -37.24 -19.81
CA VAL A 12 37.67 -37.45 -18.95
C VAL A 12 37.18 -36.14 -18.33
N ILE A 13 38.08 -35.27 -17.88
CA ILE A 13 37.72 -33.94 -17.34
C ILE A 13 37.07 -33.06 -18.42
N PHE A 14 37.60 -33.09 -19.66
CA PHE A 14 37.01 -32.33 -20.77
C PHE A 14 35.61 -32.82 -21.14
N VAL A 15 35.37 -34.13 -21.11
CA VAL A 15 34.03 -34.71 -21.36
C VAL A 15 33.03 -34.35 -20.26
N ILE A 16 33.46 -34.29 -18.99
CA ILE A 16 32.61 -33.85 -17.87
C ILE A 16 32.28 -32.36 -17.97
N LEU A 17 33.25 -31.52 -18.34
CA LEU A 17 33.05 -30.07 -18.51
C LEU A 17 32.12 -29.75 -19.70
N ILE A 18 32.23 -30.49 -20.81
CA ILE A 18 31.31 -30.34 -21.95
C ILE A 18 29.92 -30.88 -21.58
N GLY A 19 29.82 -31.98 -20.84
CA GLY A 19 28.54 -32.52 -20.35
C GLY A 19 27.78 -31.56 -19.42
N LEU A 20 28.49 -30.78 -18.60
CA LEU A 20 27.89 -29.75 -17.74
C LEU A 20 27.37 -28.53 -18.51
N MET A 21 27.87 -28.24 -19.71
CA MET A 21 27.34 -27.15 -20.55
C MET A 21 26.07 -27.53 -21.34
N ILE A 22 25.73 -28.82 -21.44
CA ILE A 22 24.53 -29.30 -22.16
C ILE A 22 23.34 -29.50 -21.20
N PHE A 23 23.58 -29.45 -19.88
CA PHE A 23 22.56 -29.47 -18.83
C PHE A 23 22.36 -28.06 -18.24
N GLN A 24 22.15 -27.05 -19.08
CA GLN A 24 21.31 -25.94 -18.64
C GLN A 24 19.87 -26.41 -18.85
N PRO A 25 19.11 -26.74 -17.79
CA PRO A 25 17.68 -26.88 -17.95
C PRO A 25 17.21 -25.53 -18.46
N SER A 26 16.80 -25.46 -19.72
CA SER A 26 15.95 -24.39 -20.20
C SER A 26 14.64 -24.55 -19.44
N TYR A 27 14.59 -24.00 -18.23
CA TYR A 27 13.34 -23.68 -17.58
C TYR A 27 12.67 -22.67 -18.50
N ASN A 28 11.90 -23.19 -19.45
CA ASN A 28 10.79 -22.49 -20.06
C ASN A 28 9.86 -22.14 -18.90
N VAL A 29 10.16 -21.03 -18.24
CA VAL A 29 9.16 -20.30 -17.47
C VAL A 29 8.07 -20.03 -18.50
N PRO A 30 6.85 -20.56 -18.33
CA PRO A 30 5.76 -20.14 -19.16
C PRO A 30 5.72 -18.63 -19.00
N SER A 31 5.98 -17.91 -20.09
CA SER A 31 5.56 -16.53 -20.21
C SER A 31 4.04 -16.55 -20.27
N GLY A 32 3.41 -16.93 -19.15
CA GLY A 32 2.18 -16.31 -18.76
C GLY A 32 2.52 -14.85 -18.84
N ARG A 33 1.99 -14.19 -19.88
CA ARG A 33 1.78 -12.76 -19.83
C ARG A 33 1.34 -12.52 -18.39
N CYS A 34 2.17 -11.86 -17.58
CA CYS A 34 1.61 -10.94 -16.63
C CYS A 34 0.74 -10.10 -17.54
N SER A 35 -0.55 -10.43 -17.55
CA SER A 35 -1.53 -9.48 -17.96
C SER A 35 -1.11 -8.27 -17.16
N GLU A 36 -0.56 -7.30 -17.86
CA GLU A 36 -0.89 -5.91 -17.67
C GLU A 36 -2.42 -5.90 -17.60
N THR A 37 -2.98 -6.39 -16.48
CA THR A 37 -4.25 -5.91 -15.99
C THR A 37 -3.95 -4.44 -15.95
N ALA A 38 -4.49 -3.72 -16.92
CA ALA A 38 -4.65 -2.30 -16.87
C ALA A 38 -5.13 -2.00 -15.45
N GLN A 39 -4.17 -1.70 -14.57
CA GLN A 39 -4.41 -1.07 -13.30
C GLN A 39 -5.17 0.16 -13.74
N THR A 40 -6.44 0.24 -13.40
CA THR A 40 -7.32 1.34 -13.77
C THR A 40 -6.70 2.59 -13.18
N LYS A 41 -5.85 3.23 -14.00
CA LYS A 41 -4.84 4.22 -13.64
C LYS A 41 -5.46 5.58 -13.34
N GLY A 42 -6.72 5.63 -12.93
CA GLY A 42 -7.52 6.85 -12.97
C GLY A 42 -8.66 6.92 -11.97
N ASN A 43 -8.58 6.24 -10.83
CA ASN A 43 -9.57 6.46 -9.77
C ASN A 43 -8.99 6.26 -8.36
N ILE A 44 -7.77 6.74 -8.14
CA ILE A 44 -7.20 6.79 -6.79
C ILE A 44 -7.58 8.15 -6.19
N ARG A 45 -8.10 8.14 -4.97
CA ARG A 45 -8.38 9.37 -4.22
C ARG A 45 -7.80 9.27 -2.82
N PHE A 46 -7.12 10.33 -2.41
CA PHE A 46 -6.61 10.50 -1.06
C PHE A 46 -7.40 11.60 -0.37
N TYR A 47 -8.13 11.24 0.68
CA TYR A 47 -8.86 12.18 1.53
C TYR A 47 -8.06 12.41 2.80
N ILE A 48 -7.60 13.63 3.03
CA ILE A 48 -6.69 13.98 4.12
C ILE A 48 -7.40 14.92 5.08
N TYR A 49 -7.67 14.45 6.30
CA TYR A 49 -8.02 15.32 7.41
C TYR A 49 -6.75 15.81 8.10
N GLY A 50 -6.60 17.12 8.23
CA GLY A 50 -5.43 17.72 8.86
C GLY A 50 -5.55 19.22 8.99
N SER A 51 -4.43 19.87 9.32
CA SER A 51 -4.35 21.33 9.33
C SER A 51 -3.15 21.82 8.53
N ILE A 52 -3.31 22.95 7.86
CA ILE A 52 -2.27 23.68 7.13
C ILE A 52 -1.11 24.04 8.06
N GLY A 53 -1.35 24.22 9.36
CA GLY A 53 -0.30 24.45 10.36
C GLY A 53 0.59 23.22 10.62
N CYS A 54 0.09 22.01 10.39
CA CYS A 54 0.76 20.74 10.69
C CYS A 54 1.81 20.37 9.61
N PRO A 55 3.11 20.32 9.94
CA PRO A 55 4.16 20.00 8.96
C PRO A 55 4.01 18.61 8.33
N ALA A 56 3.64 17.59 9.12
CA ALA A 56 3.41 16.23 8.61
C ALA A 56 2.27 16.19 7.58
N CYS A 57 1.22 16.98 7.80
CA CYS A 57 0.06 17.10 6.94
C CYS A 57 0.43 17.72 5.59
N ARG A 58 1.18 18.84 5.60
CA ARG A 58 1.70 19.46 4.37
C ARG A 58 2.65 18.54 3.61
N ASN A 59 3.51 17.83 4.34
CA ASN A 59 4.50 16.95 3.73
C ASN A 59 3.85 15.74 3.04
N VAL A 60 2.84 15.11 3.67
CA VAL A 60 2.14 13.99 3.04
C VAL A 60 1.33 14.46 1.84
N GLU A 61 0.64 15.60 1.93
CA GLU A 61 -0.13 16.16 0.81
C GLU A 61 0.78 16.42 -0.40
N LYS A 62 1.91 17.10 -0.16
CA LYS A 62 2.91 17.38 -1.20
C LYS A 62 3.45 16.08 -1.80
N LEU A 63 3.87 15.13 -0.97
CA LEU A 63 4.38 13.83 -1.41
C LEU A 63 3.37 13.12 -2.32
N LEU A 64 2.10 13.10 -1.94
CA LEU A 64 1.04 12.43 -2.70
C LEU A 64 0.79 13.13 -4.05
N ARG A 65 0.63 14.45 -4.06
CA ARG A 65 0.45 15.24 -5.30
C ARG A 65 1.66 15.16 -6.25
N GLU A 66 2.87 15.03 -5.71
CA GLU A 66 4.08 14.95 -6.52
C GLU A 66 4.27 13.59 -7.18
N ASN A 67 3.88 12.51 -6.52
CA ASN A 67 4.20 11.15 -6.96
C ASN A 67 3.01 10.36 -7.56
N PHE A 68 1.78 10.81 -7.32
CA PHE A 68 0.56 10.17 -7.83
C PHE A 68 -0.24 11.16 -8.69
N LYS A 69 0.28 11.50 -9.88
CA LYS A 69 -0.27 12.56 -10.76
C LYS A 69 -1.72 12.34 -11.21
N GLU A 70 -2.11 11.08 -11.37
CA GLU A 70 -3.46 10.69 -11.78
C GLU A 70 -4.43 10.52 -10.58
N ALA A 71 -3.93 10.69 -9.36
CA ALA A 71 -4.75 10.59 -8.16
C ALA A 71 -5.32 11.95 -7.77
N GLU A 72 -6.55 11.96 -7.27
CA GLU A 72 -7.11 13.13 -6.61
C GLU A 72 -6.59 13.20 -5.17
N VAL A 73 -6.22 14.38 -4.72
CA VAL A 73 -5.83 14.63 -3.32
C VAL A 73 -6.72 15.74 -2.79
N ILE A 74 -7.56 15.39 -1.82
CA ILE A 74 -8.59 16.23 -1.21
C ILE A 74 -8.17 16.47 0.23
N PHE A 75 -8.04 17.74 0.61
CA PHE A 75 -7.59 18.12 1.95
C PHE A 75 -8.72 18.81 2.70
N TYR A 76 -9.15 18.20 3.80
CA TYR A 76 -10.13 18.75 4.73
C TYR A 76 -9.40 19.50 5.85
N GLU A 77 -9.37 20.83 5.74
CA GLU A 77 -8.78 21.71 6.75
C GLU A 77 -9.67 21.74 8.01
N LEU A 78 -9.20 21.11 9.08
CA LEU A 78 -9.93 20.99 10.33
C LEU A 78 -10.28 22.36 10.95
N SER A 79 -9.43 23.39 10.79
CA SER A 79 -9.75 24.72 11.32
C SER A 79 -10.82 25.48 10.52
N SER A 80 -11.21 24.97 9.36
CA SER A 80 -12.12 25.68 8.43
C SER A 80 -13.59 25.29 8.58
N SER A 81 -13.89 24.12 9.15
CA SER A 81 -15.26 23.61 9.26
C SER A 81 -15.45 22.71 10.48
N GLY A 82 -16.45 23.00 11.30
CA GLY A 82 -16.86 22.15 12.43
C GLY A 82 -17.37 20.77 11.98
N GLU A 83 -17.87 20.65 10.75
CA GLU A 83 -18.26 19.37 10.17
C GLU A 83 -17.04 18.47 9.93
N TYR A 84 -15.94 19.03 9.42
CA TYR A 84 -14.70 18.28 9.22
C TYR A 84 -14.11 17.82 10.56
N VAL A 85 -14.19 18.66 11.58
CA VAL A 85 -13.81 18.28 12.95
C VAL A 85 -14.68 17.12 13.45
N LYS A 86 -16.00 17.22 13.28
CA LYS A 86 -16.91 16.14 13.69
C LYS A 86 -16.60 14.83 12.97
N ASN A 87 -16.47 14.86 11.64
CA ASN A 87 -16.17 13.67 10.85
C ASN A 87 -14.83 13.04 11.26
N PHE A 88 -13.80 13.88 11.50
CA PHE A 88 -12.49 13.43 11.97
C PHE A 88 -12.59 12.65 13.28
N TYR A 89 -13.29 13.16 14.28
CA TYR A 89 -13.47 12.45 15.56
C TYR A 89 -14.32 11.19 15.40
N SER A 90 -15.41 11.23 14.62
CA SER A 90 -16.24 10.05 14.36
C SER A 90 -15.47 8.93 13.66
N ILE A 91 -14.53 9.23 12.76
CA ILE A 91 -13.66 8.22 12.17
C ILE A 91 -12.80 7.55 13.26
N TYR A 92 -12.22 8.32 14.17
CA TYR A 92 -11.42 7.76 15.27
C TYR A 92 -12.24 6.90 16.23
N GLU A 93 -13.47 7.31 16.55
CA GLU A 93 -14.40 6.51 17.36
C GLU A 93 -14.67 5.16 16.69
N ILE A 94 -15.01 5.16 15.40
CA ILE A 94 -15.29 3.93 14.64
C ILE A 94 -14.08 3.00 14.59
N ILE A 95 -12.88 3.53 14.30
CA ILE A 95 -11.66 2.71 14.26
C ILE A 95 -11.37 2.15 15.66
N GLY A 96 -11.58 2.96 16.71
CA GLY A 96 -11.40 2.54 18.09
C GLY A 96 -12.37 1.45 18.53
N GLU A 97 -13.65 1.55 18.16
CA GLU A 97 -14.62 0.49 18.39
C GLU A 97 -14.20 -0.83 17.72
N ALA A 98 -13.72 -0.77 16.47
CA ALA A 98 -13.21 -1.94 15.77
C ALA A 98 -11.95 -2.54 16.42
N ALA A 99 -11.13 -1.71 17.08
CA ALA A 99 -9.97 -2.13 17.85
C ALA A 99 -10.29 -2.51 19.30
N ASN A 100 -11.53 -2.31 19.76
CA ASN A 100 -11.93 -2.40 21.16
C ASN A 100 -11.04 -1.53 22.09
N GLU A 101 -10.73 -0.31 21.65
CA GLU A 101 -9.85 0.65 22.33
C GLU A 101 -10.27 2.11 22.04
N THR A 102 -10.08 3.02 22.99
CA THR A 102 -10.16 4.46 22.70
C THR A 102 -8.86 4.95 22.09
N LEU A 103 -8.90 5.35 20.82
CA LEU A 103 -7.74 5.88 20.11
C LEU A 103 -7.54 7.38 20.39
N ILE A 104 -6.28 7.80 20.41
CA ILE A 104 -5.91 9.21 20.48
C ILE A 104 -5.91 9.76 19.04
N PRO A 105 -6.66 10.83 18.74
CA PRO A 105 -6.68 11.39 17.41
C PRO A 105 -5.35 12.07 17.03
N TYR A 106 -4.85 11.77 15.83
CA TYR A 106 -3.64 12.37 15.26
C TYR A 106 -3.92 12.91 13.86
N THR A 107 -3.08 13.85 13.42
CA THR A 107 -3.09 14.32 12.03
C THR A 107 -1.72 14.08 11.39
N PRO A 108 -1.65 13.83 10.07
CA PRO A 108 -2.78 13.66 9.14
C PRO A 108 -3.53 12.33 9.35
N LEU A 109 -4.84 12.33 9.11
CA LEU A 109 -5.66 11.12 8.96
C LEU A 109 -6.04 11.00 7.48
N ILE A 110 -5.62 9.91 6.82
CA ILE A 110 -5.76 9.73 5.38
C ILE A 110 -6.64 8.53 5.07
N GLY A 111 -7.71 8.74 4.31
CA GLY A 111 -8.48 7.68 3.66
C GLY A 111 -7.98 7.46 2.23
N VAL A 112 -7.67 6.23 1.87
CA VAL A 112 -7.21 5.85 0.53
C VAL A 112 -8.33 5.12 -0.19
N PHE A 113 -8.73 5.63 -1.35
CA PHE A 113 -9.78 5.07 -2.17
C PHE A 113 -9.23 4.59 -3.50
N VAL A 114 -9.77 3.47 -3.97
CA VAL A 114 -9.56 2.96 -5.33
C VAL A 114 -10.94 2.69 -5.91
N GLY A 115 -11.35 3.47 -6.90
CA GLY A 115 -12.77 3.55 -7.24
C GLY A 115 -13.56 4.21 -6.12
N ASP A 116 -14.77 3.75 -5.89
CA ASP A 116 -15.63 4.23 -4.81
C ASP A 116 -15.43 3.47 -3.48
N LYS A 117 -14.43 2.57 -3.42
CA LYS A 117 -14.15 1.76 -2.23
C LYS A 117 -13.01 2.35 -1.40
N LEU A 118 -13.21 2.45 -0.10
CA LEU A 118 -12.15 2.70 0.87
C LEU A 118 -11.28 1.43 0.98
N VAL A 119 -9.97 1.55 0.72
CA VAL A 119 -9.04 0.40 0.79
C VAL A 119 -8.21 0.40 2.06
N SER A 120 -7.89 1.59 2.58
CA SER A 120 -7.08 1.72 3.78
C SER A 120 -7.27 3.09 4.44
N ILE A 121 -7.05 3.13 5.75
CA ILE A 121 -6.93 4.35 6.53
C ILE A 121 -5.49 4.41 7.06
N VAL A 122 -4.87 5.57 7.00
CA VAL A 122 -3.48 5.76 7.44
C VAL A 122 -3.41 6.96 8.34
N VAL A 123 -2.86 6.77 9.53
CA VAL A 123 -2.64 7.83 10.51
C VAL A 123 -1.17 8.20 10.53
N GLY A 124 -0.89 9.47 10.32
CA GLY A 124 0.45 10.03 10.31
C GLY A 124 1.12 10.03 8.93
N PHE A 125 2.36 10.52 8.91
CA PHE A 125 3.18 10.54 7.71
C PHE A 125 3.78 9.16 7.45
N GLN A 126 3.78 8.74 6.18
CA GLN A 126 4.47 7.53 5.72
C GLN A 126 5.35 7.84 4.50
N PRO A 127 6.49 7.13 4.32
CA PRO A 127 7.39 7.36 3.20
C PRO A 127 6.78 6.88 1.87
N LEU A 128 7.30 7.38 0.74
CA LEU A 128 6.77 7.07 -0.59
C LEU A 128 6.62 5.57 -0.89
N GLY A 129 7.55 4.74 -0.43
CA GLY A 129 7.49 3.29 -0.63
C GLY A 129 6.22 2.66 -0.04
N PHE A 130 5.77 3.15 1.12
CA PHE A 130 4.52 2.72 1.74
C PHE A 130 3.32 3.00 0.85
N TRP A 131 3.20 4.24 0.35
CA TRP A 131 2.09 4.65 -0.51
C TRP A 131 2.07 3.88 -1.84
N LYS A 132 3.24 3.63 -2.44
CA LYS A 132 3.36 2.83 -3.66
C LYS A 132 2.83 1.40 -3.47
N ASN A 133 3.17 0.76 -2.35
CA ASN A 133 2.69 -0.58 -2.04
C ASN A 133 1.17 -0.59 -1.79
N MET A 134 0.66 0.45 -1.13
CA MET A 134 -0.76 0.54 -0.80
C MET A 134 -1.64 0.74 -2.04
N VAL A 135 -1.27 1.63 -2.97
CA VAL A 135 -2.05 1.83 -4.21
C VAL A 135 -1.93 0.67 -5.20
N ALA A 136 -0.89 -0.16 -5.06
CA ALA A 136 -0.75 -1.38 -5.83
C ALA A 136 -1.64 -2.52 -5.31
N SER A 137 -2.21 -2.37 -4.11
CA SER A 137 -3.12 -3.37 -3.54
C SER A 137 -4.51 -3.27 -4.17
N SER A 138 -5.08 -4.42 -4.52
CA SER A 138 -6.47 -4.50 -4.95
C SER A 138 -7.42 -4.18 -3.80
N PRO A 139 -8.59 -3.54 -4.06
CA PRO A 139 -9.64 -3.42 -3.08
C PRO A 139 -10.00 -4.77 -2.47
N LYS A 140 -10.28 -4.78 -1.17
CA LYS A 140 -10.65 -5.97 -0.41
C LYS A 140 -12.03 -5.77 0.21
N ASP A 141 -12.59 -6.83 0.78
CA ASP A 141 -13.85 -6.77 1.54
C ASP A 141 -13.65 -6.30 2.99
N TYR A 142 -12.44 -5.83 3.32
CA TYR A 142 -12.07 -5.24 4.58
C TYR A 142 -11.17 -4.03 4.37
N VAL A 143 -11.15 -3.14 5.36
CA VAL A 143 -10.26 -1.97 5.43
C VAL A 143 -9.19 -2.24 6.48
N VAL A 144 -7.95 -1.87 6.17
CA VAL A 144 -6.85 -1.84 7.16
C VAL A 144 -6.59 -0.41 7.56
N ALA A 145 -6.73 -0.12 8.85
CA ALA A 145 -6.29 1.13 9.45
C ALA A 145 -4.88 0.97 10.03
N PHE A 146 -3.95 1.81 9.60
CA PHE A 146 -2.58 1.88 10.10
C PHE A 146 -2.48 2.99 11.14
N TYR A 147 -2.26 2.63 12.41
CA TYR A 147 -2.30 3.55 13.53
C TYR A 147 -0.98 3.52 14.32
N PRO A 148 -0.36 4.68 14.62
CA PRO A 148 0.88 4.73 15.39
C PRO A 148 0.60 4.48 16.88
N LYS A 149 1.28 3.49 17.47
CA LYS A 149 1.20 3.20 18.91
C LYS A 149 2.56 2.76 19.43
N ASN A 150 2.99 3.37 20.54
CA ASN A 150 4.26 3.05 21.21
C ASN A 150 5.52 3.10 20.31
N GLY A 151 5.51 3.92 19.26
CA GLY A 151 6.61 4.03 18.30
C GLY A 151 6.54 3.06 17.11
N ASP A 152 5.59 2.11 17.14
CA ASP A 152 5.31 1.18 16.05
C ASP A 152 4.03 1.56 15.29
N MET A 153 3.79 0.87 14.19
CA MET A 153 2.58 0.99 13.38
C MET A 153 1.71 -0.26 13.57
N GLU A 154 0.62 -0.12 14.29
CA GLU A 154 -0.38 -1.17 14.45
C GLU A 154 -1.34 -1.20 13.26
N THR A 155 -1.87 -2.39 12.99
CA THR A 155 -2.89 -2.62 11.96
C THR A 155 -4.19 -3.04 12.59
N ILE A 156 -5.25 -2.27 12.36
CA ILE A 156 -6.61 -2.57 12.81
C ILE A 156 -7.41 -3.00 11.57
N VAL A 157 -8.00 -4.19 11.63
CA VAL A 157 -8.78 -4.76 10.51
C VAL A 157 -10.25 -4.50 10.74
N ILE A 158 -10.90 -3.83 9.80
CA ILE A 158 -12.31 -3.49 9.84
C ILE A 158 -13.01 -4.27 8.72
N SER A 159 -13.80 -5.27 9.07
CA SER A 159 -14.49 -6.15 8.11
C SER A 159 -16.02 -6.05 8.15
N ASN A 160 -16.59 -5.26 9.06
CA ASN A 160 -18.02 -5.01 9.09
C ASN A 160 -18.39 -4.05 7.94
N SER A 161 -19.26 -4.51 7.02
CA SER A 161 -19.64 -3.76 5.83
C SER A 161 -20.38 -2.45 6.11
N GLU A 162 -21.19 -2.40 7.18
CA GLU A 162 -21.91 -1.17 7.56
C GLU A 162 -20.94 -0.13 8.10
N THR A 163 -19.99 -0.58 8.93
CA THR A 163 -18.89 0.24 9.44
C THR A 163 -18.03 0.79 8.31
N ILE A 164 -17.66 -0.05 7.33
CA ILE A 164 -16.90 0.38 6.15
C ILE A 164 -17.68 1.42 5.36
N ARG A 165 -18.98 1.20 5.13
CA ARG A 165 -19.82 2.17 4.41
C ARG A 165 -19.89 3.51 5.14
N LEU A 166 -20.00 3.50 6.47
CA LEU A 166 -19.99 4.73 7.27
C LEU A 166 -18.66 5.48 7.13
N LEU A 167 -17.53 4.77 7.19
CA LEU A 167 -16.21 5.35 6.96
C LEU A 167 -16.09 5.94 5.54
N GLU A 168 -16.59 5.24 4.52
CA GLU A 168 -16.63 5.73 3.14
C GLU A 168 -17.38 7.05 3.01
N GLN A 169 -18.53 7.19 3.68
CA GLN A 169 -19.31 8.42 3.71
C GLN A 169 -18.57 9.55 4.43
N LEU A 170 -17.97 9.27 5.58
CA LEU A 170 -17.22 10.25 6.37
C LEU A 170 -15.99 10.77 5.62
N PHE A 171 -15.29 9.92 4.85
CA PHE A 171 -14.15 10.38 4.04
C PHE A 171 -14.59 11.08 2.75
N SER A 172 -15.57 10.55 2.03
CA SER A 172 -15.93 11.09 0.70
C SER A 172 -16.82 12.34 0.77
N GLY A 173 -17.42 12.63 1.94
CA GLY A 173 -18.39 13.71 2.12
C GLY A 173 -19.74 13.44 1.43
N LYS A 174 -19.98 12.21 0.96
CA LYS A 174 -21.26 11.79 0.37
C LYS A 174 -22.11 11.11 1.44
N GLY A 175 -22.97 11.89 2.09
CA GLY A 175 -24.03 11.44 3.00
C GLY A 175 -25.40 11.48 2.34
#